data_AF-A0A1H1RDU4-F1
#
_entry.id   AF-A0A1H1RDU4-F1
#
_cell.length_a   1.000
_cell.length_b   1.000
_cell.length_c   1.000
_cell.angle_alpha   90.00
_cell.angle_beta   90.00
_cell.angle_gamma   90.00
#
_symmetry.space_group_name_H-M   'P 1'
#
loop_
_entity.id
_entity.type
_entity.pdbx_description
1 polymer ?
#
loop_
_entity_poly.entity_id
_entity_poly.type
_entity_poly.pdbx_seq_one_letter_code
_entity_poly.pdbx_strand_id
1 'polypeptide(L)'
;MTVQENDTENRPCAHCGRPVPQRASAGRPFRYCRDNDGECQRASRNVRMRHRSSPGLAGQVARTWEAVDRLDQLVGSLSEALHSEMSPAGVERQVAEVRAETSGQVAAAHAERDDARRDADQAAKAASAAQQLASAATAERDEAQLQAQDAQRNAEESGRRAQEASVARDEAVRAATTAVALRERAEAERDAAGRERDTARKELLDVRGQRDASDRDLKTALQDAKDFRSATEQAQRQAREELTAARAESERLSEEALRDRKRAETADRERDEAAGQVRRVLAEVKSAQESLSAVSAERDGLRRTAEDLERAVERAAREQSDLERRLSSARADADAAQQRVAQLTSQVSDLAAALANLGKARPAAPAQPAASENS
;
A
#
# COMPACT_ATOMS: atom_id res chain seq x y z
N MET A 1 109.57 54.92 -113.18
CA MET A 1 109.34 55.98 -114.19
C MET A 1 110.26 55.70 -115.37
N THR A 2 109.70 55.22 -116.47
CA THR A 2 110.43 54.96 -117.72
C THR A 2 109.68 55.72 -118.81
N VAL A 3 110.34 56.70 -119.42
CA VAL A 3 109.79 57.44 -120.56
C VAL A 3 109.85 56.49 -121.74
N GLN A 4 108.72 55.93 -122.14
CA GLN A 4 108.62 55.24 -123.42
C GLN A 4 108.66 56.29 -124.52
N GLU A 5 109.68 56.20 -125.37
CA GLU A 5 109.73 56.93 -126.64
C GLU A 5 108.53 56.46 -127.48
N ASN A 6 107.56 57.36 -127.68
CA ASN A 6 106.41 57.09 -128.52
C ASN A 6 106.85 57.13 -129.99
N ASP A 7 107.26 55.97 -130.51
CA ASP A 7 107.37 55.76 -131.95
C ASP A 7 106.01 56.06 -132.58
N THR A 8 105.92 57.19 -133.28
CA THR A 8 104.69 57.60 -133.95
C THR A 8 104.51 56.77 -135.21
N GLU A 9 103.87 55.60 -135.07
CA GLU A 9 103.50 54.75 -136.20
C GLU A 9 102.77 55.61 -137.24
N ASN A 10 103.39 55.79 -138.40
CA ASN A 10 102.85 56.61 -139.49
C ASN A 10 102.14 55.68 -140.49
N ARG A 11 100.81 55.70 -140.51
CA ARG A 11 100.03 54.93 -141.49
C ARG A 11 99.65 55.80 -142.69
N PRO A 12 99.68 55.27 -143.93
CA PRO A 12 99.28 56.04 -145.10
C PRO A 12 97.79 56.40 -145.06
N CYS A 13 97.46 57.64 -145.44
CA CYS A 13 96.09 58.10 -145.56
C CYS A 13 95.33 57.28 -146.60
N ALA A 14 94.18 56.72 -146.23
CA ALA A 14 93.31 55.91 -147.09
C ALA A 14 92.63 56.69 -148.24
N HIS A 15 93.05 57.93 -148.52
CA HIS A 15 92.62 58.69 -149.70
C HIS A 15 93.79 59.20 -150.54
N CYS A 16 94.83 59.78 -149.92
CA CYS A 16 95.94 60.42 -150.63
C CYS A 16 97.32 59.79 -150.37
N GLY A 17 97.41 58.69 -149.60
CA GLY A 17 98.66 57.98 -149.33
C GLY A 17 99.64 58.67 -148.37
N ARG A 18 99.50 59.99 -148.10
CA ARG A 18 100.38 60.72 -147.18
C ARG A 18 100.47 60.06 -145.79
N PRO A 19 101.64 60.02 -145.14
CA PRO A 19 101.76 59.47 -143.79
C PRO A 19 100.91 60.28 -142.81
N VAL A 20 100.12 59.58 -142.00
CA VAL A 20 99.28 60.15 -140.94
C VAL A 20 99.79 59.61 -139.60
N PRO A 21 100.29 60.48 -138.70
CA PRO A 21 100.76 60.06 -137.39
C PRO A 21 99.59 59.48 -136.59
N GLN A 22 99.72 58.22 -136.19
CA GLN A 22 98.76 57.56 -135.32
C GLN A 22 98.95 58.01 -133.87
N ARG A 23 97.91 57.82 -133.06
CA ARG A 23 97.99 58.01 -131.61
C ARG A 23 98.40 56.68 -130.97
N ALA A 24 99.36 56.72 -130.06
CA ALA A 24 99.76 55.55 -129.25
C ALA A 24 98.71 55.11 -128.22
N SER A 25 97.60 55.85 -128.06
CA SER A 25 96.53 55.59 -127.11
C SER A 25 95.40 54.74 -127.70
N ALA A 26 94.87 53.80 -126.90
CA ALA A 26 93.72 52.97 -127.26
C ALA A 26 92.55 53.78 -127.85
N GLY A 27 92.19 53.49 -129.09
CA GLY A 27 91.18 54.20 -129.86
C GLY A 27 91.28 53.87 -131.35
N ARG A 28 90.25 54.19 -132.14
CA ARG A 28 90.22 53.84 -133.57
C ARG A 28 91.32 54.58 -134.35
N PRO A 29 92.23 53.87 -135.07
CA PRO A 29 93.29 54.49 -135.85
C PRO A 29 92.78 55.55 -136.86
N PHE A 30 93.54 56.61 -137.04
CA PHE A 30 93.27 57.67 -138.00
C PHE A 30 93.48 57.16 -139.44
N ARG A 31 92.38 56.85 -140.13
CA ARG A 31 92.38 56.41 -141.54
C ARG A 31 92.63 57.55 -142.56
N TYR A 32 92.58 58.83 -142.17
CA TYR A 32 92.64 59.96 -143.11
C TYR A 32 93.54 61.10 -142.60
N CYS A 33 94.11 61.87 -143.53
CA CYS A 33 94.87 63.08 -143.22
C CYS A 33 94.00 64.09 -142.45
N ARG A 34 94.57 64.73 -141.43
CA ARG A 34 93.89 65.78 -140.64
C ARG A 34 94.26 67.19 -141.12
N ASP A 35 95.42 67.31 -141.76
CA ASP A 35 96.15 68.55 -142.05
C ASP A 35 95.56 69.41 -143.19
N ASN A 36 94.37 69.03 -143.67
CA ASN A 36 93.64 69.69 -144.76
C ASN A 36 92.13 69.83 -144.39
N ASP A 37 91.81 70.20 -143.15
CA ASP A 37 90.44 70.31 -142.60
C ASP A 37 89.55 69.07 -142.83
N GLY A 38 90.16 67.89 -142.84
CA GLY A 38 89.48 66.63 -143.14
C GLY A 38 89.00 66.51 -144.60
N GLU A 39 89.53 67.28 -145.54
CA GLU A 39 89.24 67.14 -146.98
C GLU A 39 89.42 65.68 -147.44
N CYS A 40 90.51 65.01 -147.04
CA CYS A 40 90.72 63.57 -147.29
C CYS A 40 89.50 62.71 -146.90
N GLN A 41 88.88 63.01 -145.76
CA GLN A 41 87.70 62.31 -145.25
C GLN A 41 86.43 62.71 -146.03
N ARG A 42 86.26 64.00 -146.34
CA ARG A 42 85.12 64.52 -147.13
C ARG A 42 85.13 64.00 -148.57
N ALA A 43 86.29 64.00 -149.23
CA ALA A 43 86.49 63.47 -150.57
C ALA A 43 86.23 61.95 -150.61
N SER A 44 86.79 61.18 -149.67
CA SER A 44 86.47 59.75 -149.52
C SER A 44 84.97 59.49 -149.22
N ARG A 45 84.29 60.39 -148.49
CA ARG A 45 82.83 60.33 -148.28
C ARG A 45 82.06 60.62 -149.56
N ASN A 46 82.45 61.63 -150.34
CA ASN A 46 81.81 61.99 -151.61
C ASN A 46 82.02 60.91 -152.68
N VAL A 47 83.22 60.32 -152.76
CA VAL A 47 83.52 59.17 -153.62
C VAL A 47 82.61 57.99 -153.26
N ARG A 48 82.48 57.64 -151.97
CA ARG A 48 81.54 56.60 -151.52
C ARG A 48 80.08 56.94 -151.81
N MET A 49 79.63 58.17 -151.59
CA MET A 49 78.26 58.60 -151.92
C MET A 49 77.99 58.47 -153.42
N ARG A 50 78.93 58.90 -154.29
CA ARG A 50 78.81 58.74 -155.75
C ARG A 50 78.75 57.27 -156.17
N HIS A 51 79.60 56.40 -155.61
CA HIS A 51 79.56 54.98 -155.92
C HIS A 51 78.29 54.27 -155.40
N ARG A 52 77.77 54.62 -154.21
CA ARG A 52 76.48 54.11 -153.71
C ARG A 52 75.31 54.49 -154.60
N SER A 53 75.31 55.72 -155.11
CA SER A 53 74.23 56.30 -155.92
C SER A 53 74.39 56.08 -157.43
N SER A 54 75.46 55.42 -157.88
CA SER A 54 75.63 55.07 -159.30
C SER A 54 74.65 53.97 -159.70
N PRO A 55 73.81 54.17 -160.75
CA PRO A 55 72.93 53.12 -161.25
C PRO A 55 73.74 51.98 -161.91
N GLY A 56 73.20 50.77 -161.88
CA GLY A 56 73.80 49.59 -162.49
C GLY A 56 74.85 48.86 -161.64
N LEU A 57 75.67 48.06 -162.32
CA LEU A 57 76.52 47.02 -161.73
C LEU A 57 77.58 47.59 -160.77
N ALA A 58 78.13 48.77 -161.07
CA ALA A 58 79.09 49.46 -160.20
C ALA A 58 78.50 49.85 -158.82
N GLY A 59 77.22 50.25 -158.77
CA GLY A 59 76.53 50.58 -157.51
C GLY A 59 76.12 49.34 -156.71
N GLN A 60 75.86 48.22 -157.38
CA GLN A 60 75.69 46.93 -156.71
C GLN A 60 77.01 46.46 -156.08
N VAL A 61 78.13 46.53 -156.83
CA VAL A 61 79.47 46.21 -156.32
C VAL A 61 79.87 47.12 -155.15
N ALA A 62 79.55 48.42 -155.18
CA ALA A 62 79.79 49.31 -154.05
C ALA A 62 79.01 48.90 -152.79
N ARG A 63 77.76 48.45 -152.93
CA ARG A 63 76.93 47.98 -151.80
C ARG A 63 77.37 46.61 -151.27
N THR A 64 77.83 45.69 -152.12
CA THR A 64 78.39 44.41 -151.65
C THR A 64 79.70 44.64 -150.90
N TRP A 65 80.58 45.54 -151.35
CA TRP A 65 81.78 45.93 -150.59
C TRP A 65 81.47 46.53 -149.21
N GLU A 66 80.37 47.28 -149.05
CA GLU A 66 79.95 47.80 -147.74
C GLU A 66 79.29 46.74 -146.85
N ALA A 67 78.66 45.72 -147.43
CA ALA A 67 78.25 44.53 -146.69
C ALA A 67 79.48 43.74 -146.22
N VAL A 68 80.52 43.63 -147.04
CA VAL A 68 81.82 43.02 -146.67
C VAL A 68 82.51 43.80 -145.54
N ASP A 69 82.62 45.14 -145.61
CA ASP A 69 83.21 45.96 -144.51
C ASP A 69 82.39 45.87 -143.21
N ARG A 70 81.07 45.65 -143.27
CA ARG A 70 80.25 45.35 -142.09
C ARG A 70 80.45 43.94 -141.55
N LEU A 71 80.56 42.94 -142.42
CA LEU A 71 80.87 41.57 -142.01
C LEU A 71 82.27 41.50 -141.38
N ASP A 72 83.25 42.21 -141.94
CA ASP A 72 84.60 42.32 -141.38
C ASP A 72 84.60 43.01 -140.00
N GLN A 73 83.79 44.07 -139.82
CA GLN A 73 83.60 44.71 -138.51
C GLN A 73 82.89 43.79 -137.50
N LEU A 74 81.88 43.02 -137.92
CA LEU A 74 81.21 42.04 -137.06
C LEU A 74 82.15 40.88 -136.70
N VAL A 75 82.88 40.32 -137.66
CA VAL A 75 83.90 39.29 -137.44
C VAL A 75 85.01 39.82 -136.53
N GLY A 76 85.43 41.08 -136.68
CA GLY A 76 86.36 41.75 -135.76
C GLY A 76 85.82 41.78 -134.33
N SER A 77 84.60 42.31 -134.13
CA SER A 77 83.99 42.37 -132.79
C SER A 77 83.69 41.01 -132.17
N LEU A 78 83.30 40.02 -132.98
CA LEU A 78 83.08 38.64 -132.55
C LEU A 78 84.41 37.95 -132.24
N SER A 79 85.48 38.23 -132.98
CA SER A 79 86.82 37.70 -132.69
C SER A 79 87.40 38.34 -131.45
N GLU A 80 87.17 39.64 -131.21
CA GLU A 80 87.61 40.35 -130.01
C GLU A 80 86.84 39.88 -128.77
N ALA A 81 85.51 39.70 -128.86
CA ALA A 81 84.69 39.12 -127.80
C ALA A 81 85.01 37.64 -127.55
N LEU A 82 85.16 36.84 -128.62
CA LEU A 82 85.58 35.44 -128.48
C LEU A 82 86.99 35.36 -127.89
N HIS A 83 87.90 36.29 -128.22
CA HIS A 83 89.21 36.35 -127.58
C HIS A 83 89.13 36.86 -126.12
N SER A 84 88.22 37.78 -125.77
CA SER A 84 88.08 38.24 -124.39
C SER A 84 87.50 37.17 -123.46
N GLU A 85 86.70 36.24 -123.99
CA GLU A 85 86.12 35.11 -123.25
C GLU A 85 86.96 33.82 -123.34
N MET A 86 87.52 33.49 -124.51
CA MET A 86 88.33 32.27 -124.74
C MET A 86 89.84 32.47 -124.57
N SER A 87 90.33 33.70 -124.35
CA SER A 87 91.73 33.88 -123.90
C SER A 87 91.90 33.25 -122.51
N PRO A 88 93.13 32.85 -122.13
CA PRO A 88 93.41 32.33 -120.80
C PRO A 88 92.87 33.23 -119.68
N ALA A 89 93.01 34.55 -119.81
CA ALA A 89 92.49 35.52 -118.84
C ALA A 89 90.96 35.65 -118.81
N GLY A 90 90.26 35.35 -119.90
CA GLY A 90 88.79 35.26 -119.95
C GLY A 90 88.30 34.02 -119.19
N VAL A 91 88.85 32.86 -119.54
CA VAL A 91 88.53 31.58 -118.89
C VAL A 91 88.91 31.60 -117.41
N GLU A 92 90.06 32.15 -117.03
CA GLU A 92 90.46 32.31 -115.63
C GLU A 92 89.48 33.19 -114.83
N ARG A 93 88.91 34.24 -115.46
CA ARG A 93 87.89 35.09 -114.84
C ARG A 93 86.58 34.33 -114.62
N GLN A 94 86.08 33.64 -115.65
CA GLN A 94 84.88 32.80 -115.54
C GLN A 94 85.06 31.69 -114.49
N VAL A 95 86.23 31.03 -114.48
CA VAL A 95 86.58 30.01 -113.48
C VAL A 95 86.70 30.62 -112.08
N ALA A 96 87.22 31.84 -111.93
CA ALA A 96 87.26 32.54 -110.65
C ALA A 96 85.86 32.94 -110.15
N GLU A 97 84.98 33.39 -111.05
CA GLU A 97 83.57 33.71 -110.74
C GLU A 97 82.80 32.47 -110.31
N VAL A 98 82.85 31.38 -111.09
CA VAL A 98 82.24 30.09 -110.71
C VAL A 98 82.84 29.54 -109.42
N ARG A 99 84.15 29.69 -109.17
CA ARG A 99 84.78 29.33 -107.89
C ARG A 99 84.28 30.19 -106.73
N ALA A 100 84.05 31.49 -106.94
CA ALA A 100 83.51 32.38 -105.92
C ALA A 100 82.04 32.05 -105.61
N GLU A 101 81.22 31.82 -106.64
CA GLU A 101 79.82 31.42 -106.48
C GLU A 101 79.71 30.06 -105.77
N THR A 102 80.43 29.04 -106.23
CA THR A 102 80.44 27.71 -105.58
C THR A 102 81.00 27.77 -104.15
N SER A 103 82.00 28.61 -103.88
CA SER A 103 82.47 28.85 -102.49
C SER A 103 81.38 29.51 -101.63
N GLY A 104 80.61 30.43 -102.19
CA GLY A 104 79.46 31.05 -101.53
C GLY A 104 78.33 30.05 -101.25
N GLN A 105 77.98 29.21 -102.23
CA GLN A 105 76.99 28.14 -102.08
C GLN A 105 77.42 27.10 -101.02
N VAL A 106 78.71 26.71 -101.00
CA VAL A 106 79.26 25.80 -99.98
C VAL A 106 79.25 26.44 -98.59
N ALA A 107 79.59 27.74 -98.49
CA ALA A 107 79.51 28.46 -97.22
C ALA A 107 78.06 28.57 -96.71
N ALA A 108 77.09 28.84 -97.59
CA ALA A 108 75.67 28.85 -97.24
C ALA A 108 75.18 27.48 -96.78
N ALA A 109 75.49 26.40 -97.52
CA ALA A 109 75.12 25.04 -97.13
C ALA A 109 75.76 24.59 -95.80
N HIS A 110 76.97 25.07 -95.47
CA HIS A 110 77.58 24.85 -94.17
C HIS A 110 76.89 25.65 -93.05
N ALA A 111 76.51 26.91 -93.30
CA ALA A 111 75.74 27.70 -92.35
C ALA A 111 74.38 27.04 -92.05
N GLU A 112 73.61 26.69 -93.08
CA GLU A 112 72.31 26.00 -92.96
C GLU A 112 72.43 24.66 -92.21
N ARG A 113 73.46 23.86 -92.51
CA ARG A 113 73.72 22.60 -91.78
C ARG A 113 74.02 22.85 -90.31
N ASP A 114 74.80 23.87 -90.00
CA ASP A 114 75.22 24.17 -88.63
C ASP A 114 74.10 24.84 -87.82
N ASP A 115 73.19 25.58 -88.48
CA ASP A 115 71.91 26.04 -87.91
C ASP A 115 70.97 24.85 -87.64
N ALA A 116 70.73 23.99 -88.63
CA ALA A 116 69.90 22.79 -88.45
C ALA A 116 70.44 21.88 -87.34
N ARG A 117 71.76 21.82 -87.15
CA ARG A 117 72.39 21.12 -86.02
C ARG A 117 72.14 21.82 -84.68
N ARG A 118 72.25 23.16 -84.62
CA ARG A 118 71.91 23.94 -83.41
C ARG A 118 70.45 23.75 -83.02
N ASP A 119 69.54 23.74 -83.99
CA ASP A 119 68.11 23.56 -83.76
C ASP A 119 67.80 22.14 -83.28
N ALA A 120 68.44 21.11 -83.88
CA ALA A 120 68.33 19.73 -83.40
C ALA A 120 68.85 19.57 -81.96
N ASP A 121 70.01 20.17 -81.63
CA ASP A 121 70.56 20.15 -80.27
C ASP A 121 69.67 20.89 -79.27
N GLN A 122 69.02 22.00 -79.67
CA GLN A 122 68.03 22.71 -78.85
C GLN A 122 66.75 21.90 -78.64
N ALA A 123 66.20 21.31 -79.70
CA ALA A 123 65.02 20.45 -79.63
C ALA A 123 65.27 19.21 -78.75
N ALA A 124 66.44 18.59 -78.84
CA ALA A 124 66.82 17.46 -77.99
C ALA A 124 66.91 17.86 -76.50
N LYS A 125 67.49 19.04 -76.19
CA LYS A 125 67.52 19.58 -74.82
C LYS A 125 66.13 19.89 -74.29
N ALA A 126 65.27 20.52 -75.11
CA ALA A 126 63.89 20.83 -74.76
C ALA A 126 63.07 19.55 -74.49
N ALA A 127 63.22 18.53 -75.34
CA ALA A 127 62.57 17.23 -75.15
C ALA A 127 63.04 16.52 -73.86
N SER A 128 64.34 16.54 -73.57
CA SER A 128 64.89 15.98 -72.33
C SER A 128 64.38 16.71 -71.08
N ALA A 129 64.35 18.05 -71.11
CA ALA A 129 63.78 18.85 -70.02
C ALA A 129 62.28 18.58 -69.83
N ALA A 130 61.51 18.46 -70.92
CA ALA A 130 60.08 18.12 -70.86
C ALA A 130 59.85 16.72 -70.28
N GLN A 131 60.68 15.73 -70.63
CA GLN A 131 60.64 14.38 -70.04
C GLN A 131 60.95 14.40 -68.53
N GLN A 132 61.96 15.17 -68.11
CA GLN A 132 62.30 15.34 -66.70
C GLN A 132 61.13 15.97 -65.92
N LEU A 133 60.56 17.07 -66.43
CA LEU A 133 59.40 17.73 -65.82
C LEU A 133 58.17 16.81 -65.75
N ALA A 134 57.89 16.04 -66.79
CA ALA A 134 56.80 15.06 -66.79
C ALA A 134 57.02 13.93 -65.78
N SER A 135 58.26 13.46 -65.62
CA SER A 135 58.60 12.46 -64.60
C SER A 135 58.49 13.00 -63.18
N ALA A 136 58.92 14.25 -62.93
CA ALA A 136 58.79 14.91 -61.65
C ALA A 136 57.32 15.14 -61.27
N ALA A 137 56.51 15.68 -62.19
CA ALA A 137 55.07 15.88 -61.98
C ALA A 137 54.30 14.57 -61.77
N THR A 138 54.77 13.47 -62.36
CA THR A 138 54.21 12.12 -62.10
C THR A 138 54.57 11.65 -60.68
N ALA A 139 55.83 11.80 -60.27
CA ALA A 139 56.27 11.44 -58.92
C ALA A 139 55.57 12.27 -57.83
N GLU A 140 55.45 13.60 -58.02
CA GLU A 140 54.72 14.50 -57.11
C GLU A 140 53.23 14.11 -56.99
N ARG A 141 52.58 13.78 -58.11
CA ARG A 141 51.19 13.30 -58.11
C ARG A 141 51.05 11.99 -57.35
N ASP A 142 51.95 11.04 -57.57
CA ASP A 142 51.88 9.72 -56.95
C ASP A 142 52.20 9.80 -55.46
N GLU A 143 53.13 10.66 -55.05
CA GLU A 143 53.36 10.99 -53.63
C GLU A 143 52.11 11.65 -53.00
N ALA A 144 51.51 12.64 -53.64
CA ALA A 144 50.29 13.28 -53.15
C ALA A 144 49.11 12.30 -53.03
N GLN A 145 49.01 11.30 -53.93
CA GLN A 145 48.03 10.23 -53.83
C GLN A 145 48.29 9.30 -52.64
N LEU A 146 49.56 8.94 -52.37
CA LEU A 146 49.92 8.16 -51.18
C LEU A 146 49.61 8.94 -49.90
N GLN A 147 50.02 10.21 -49.81
CA GLN A 147 49.72 11.07 -48.66
C GLN A 147 48.20 11.21 -48.43
N ALA A 148 47.39 11.33 -49.49
CA ALA A 148 45.93 11.38 -49.39
C ALA A 148 45.32 10.05 -48.89
N GLN A 149 45.81 8.91 -49.39
CA GLN A 149 45.38 7.59 -48.92
C GLN A 149 45.78 7.35 -47.45
N ASP A 150 46.96 7.79 -47.03
CA ASP A 150 47.44 7.68 -45.66
C ASP A 150 46.61 8.55 -44.72
N ALA A 151 46.32 9.80 -45.11
CA ALA A 151 45.42 10.69 -44.39
C ALA A 151 44.00 10.10 -44.25
N GLN A 152 43.47 9.48 -45.32
CA GLN A 152 42.18 8.79 -45.27
C GLN A 152 42.19 7.61 -44.27
N ARG A 153 43.20 6.73 -44.33
CA ARG A 153 43.30 5.59 -43.39
C ARG A 153 43.42 6.05 -41.95
N ASN A 154 44.19 7.10 -41.69
CA ASN A 154 44.33 7.70 -40.36
C ASN A 154 43.00 8.33 -39.86
N ALA A 155 42.23 8.94 -40.76
CA ALA A 155 40.90 9.49 -40.44
C ALA A 155 39.88 8.38 -40.14
N GLU A 156 39.86 7.31 -40.93
CA GLU A 156 39.01 6.13 -40.72
C GLU A 156 39.35 5.42 -39.39
N GLU A 157 40.63 5.23 -39.07
CA GLU A 157 41.05 4.66 -37.78
C GLU A 157 40.68 5.57 -36.61
N SER A 158 40.88 6.88 -36.74
CA SER A 158 40.46 7.86 -35.72
C SER A 158 38.95 7.85 -35.51
N GLY A 159 38.17 7.71 -36.58
CA GLY A 159 36.72 7.55 -36.54
C GLY A 159 36.29 6.28 -35.81
N ARG A 160 36.93 5.14 -36.09
CA ARG A 160 36.70 3.87 -35.37
C ARG A 160 37.00 4.00 -33.88
N ARG A 161 38.17 4.52 -33.50
CA ARG A 161 38.55 4.75 -32.09
C ARG A 161 37.57 5.67 -31.38
N ALA A 162 37.07 6.72 -32.04
CA ALA A 162 36.05 7.60 -31.48
C ALA A 162 34.69 6.91 -31.29
N GLN A 163 34.28 6.05 -32.24
CA GLN A 163 33.06 5.25 -32.13
C GLN A 163 33.16 4.22 -31.00
N GLU A 164 34.27 3.48 -30.91
CA GLU A 164 34.57 2.53 -29.83
C GLU A 164 34.55 3.22 -28.46
N ALA A 165 35.17 4.40 -28.34
CA ALA A 165 35.14 5.20 -27.12
C ALA A 165 33.72 5.68 -26.74
N SER A 166 32.87 6.02 -27.73
CA SER A 166 31.47 6.35 -27.47
C SER A 166 30.68 5.14 -26.98
N VAL A 167 30.83 3.97 -27.63
CA VAL A 167 30.16 2.73 -27.22
C VAL A 167 30.57 2.34 -25.80
N ALA A 168 31.87 2.36 -25.49
CA ALA A 168 32.39 2.07 -24.16
C ALA A 168 31.88 3.05 -23.09
N ARG A 169 31.78 4.36 -23.41
CA ARG A 169 31.15 5.35 -22.52
C ARG A 169 29.67 5.02 -22.28
N ASP A 170 28.92 4.70 -23.33
CA ASP A 170 27.48 4.46 -23.23
C ASP A 170 27.16 3.12 -22.54
N GLU A 171 28.07 2.15 -22.59
CA GLU A 171 28.06 0.95 -21.75
C GLU A 171 28.39 1.27 -20.28
N ALA A 172 29.44 2.07 -20.01
CA ALA A 172 29.80 2.48 -18.66
C ALA A 172 28.69 3.28 -17.98
N VAL A 173 28.01 4.17 -18.70
CA VAL A 173 26.84 4.92 -18.19
C VAL A 173 25.68 3.96 -17.88
N ARG A 174 25.36 3.01 -18.76
CA ARG A 174 24.31 2.00 -18.50
C ARG A 174 24.64 1.13 -17.27
N ALA A 175 25.88 0.70 -17.13
CA ALA A 175 26.34 -0.06 -15.98
C ALA A 175 26.25 0.76 -14.68
N ALA A 176 26.66 2.04 -14.70
CA ALA A 176 26.55 2.94 -13.56
C ALA A 176 25.09 3.19 -13.14
N THR A 177 24.18 3.45 -14.09
CA THR A 177 22.74 3.60 -13.83
C THR A 177 22.14 2.33 -13.22
N THR A 178 22.53 1.15 -13.73
CA THR A 178 22.08 -0.14 -13.18
C THR A 178 22.60 -0.34 -11.75
N ALA A 179 23.86 0.00 -11.47
CA ALA A 179 24.44 -0.09 -10.14
C ALA A 179 23.76 0.87 -9.13
N VAL A 180 23.40 2.08 -9.55
CA VAL A 180 22.62 3.02 -8.72
C VAL A 180 21.23 2.46 -8.41
N ALA A 181 20.50 1.98 -9.42
CA ALA A 181 19.17 1.40 -9.22
C ALA A 181 19.20 0.16 -8.30
N LEU A 182 20.24 -0.69 -8.40
CA LEU A 182 20.45 -1.81 -7.48
C LEU A 182 20.74 -1.35 -6.05
N ARG A 183 21.50 -0.26 -5.87
CA ARG A 183 21.77 0.32 -4.54
C ARG A 183 20.49 0.89 -3.91
N GLU A 184 19.73 1.68 -4.66
CA GLU A 184 18.45 2.25 -4.20
C GLU A 184 17.45 1.15 -3.80
N ARG A 185 17.39 0.07 -4.59
CA ARG A 185 16.60 -1.12 -4.26
C ARG A 185 17.08 -1.79 -2.97
N ALA A 186 18.39 -2.00 -2.80
CA ALA A 186 18.95 -2.61 -1.59
C ALA A 186 18.73 -1.73 -0.34
N GLU A 187 18.79 -0.41 -0.48
CA GLU A 187 18.45 0.55 0.59
C GLU A 187 16.96 0.47 0.95
N ALA A 188 16.06 0.41 -0.04
CA ALA A 188 14.62 0.25 0.18
C ALA A 188 14.25 -1.09 0.83
N GLU A 189 14.90 -2.20 0.41
CA GLU A 189 14.73 -3.54 1.01
C GLU A 189 15.27 -3.57 2.46
N ARG A 190 16.42 -2.94 2.74
CA ARG A 190 16.96 -2.78 4.10
C ARG A 190 15.99 -1.99 4.99
N ASP A 191 15.43 -0.90 4.48
CA ASP A 191 14.53 -0.04 5.25
C ASP A 191 13.16 -0.70 5.46
N ALA A 192 12.71 -1.55 4.54
CA ALA A 192 11.54 -2.42 4.73
C ALA A 192 11.79 -3.45 5.84
N ALA A 193 12.90 -4.19 5.78
CA ALA A 193 13.30 -5.15 6.82
C ALA A 193 13.48 -4.47 8.19
N GLY A 194 13.95 -3.23 8.22
CA GLY A 194 14.02 -2.41 9.43
C GLY A 194 12.64 -2.14 10.05
N ARG A 195 11.65 -1.74 9.23
CA ARG A 195 10.26 -1.54 9.67
C ARG A 195 9.61 -2.84 10.14
N GLU A 196 9.80 -3.95 9.41
CA GLU A 196 9.28 -5.27 9.79
C GLU A 196 9.85 -5.72 11.13
N ARG A 197 11.17 -5.60 11.34
CA ARG A 197 11.82 -5.89 12.62
C ARG A 197 11.26 -5.05 13.76
N ASP A 198 11.02 -3.76 13.52
CA ASP A 198 10.51 -2.86 14.56
C ASP A 198 9.03 -3.11 14.87
N THR A 199 8.23 -3.55 13.90
CA THR A 199 6.86 -4.07 14.11
C THR A 199 6.89 -5.37 14.92
N ALA A 200 7.66 -6.37 14.50
CA ALA A 200 7.80 -7.65 15.21
C ALA A 200 8.31 -7.44 16.65
N ARG A 201 9.16 -6.43 16.88
CA ARG A 201 9.61 -6.05 18.23
C ARG A 201 8.49 -5.46 19.09
N LYS A 202 7.57 -4.67 18.51
CA LYS A 202 6.38 -4.17 19.22
C LYS A 202 5.44 -5.32 19.55
N GLU A 203 5.12 -6.19 18.58
CA GLU A 203 4.30 -7.38 18.78
C GLU A 203 4.86 -8.28 19.89
N LEU A 204 6.19 -8.51 19.92
CA LEU A 204 6.85 -9.24 21.01
C LEU A 204 6.76 -8.55 22.38
N LEU A 205 6.72 -7.22 22.44
CA LEU A 205 6.51 -6.48 23.68
C LEU A 205 5.04 -6.54 24.12
N ASP A 206 4.10 -6.44 23.19
CA ASP A 206 2.66 -6.54 23.45
C ASP A 206 2.29 -7.95 23.94
N VAL A 207 2.79 -9.01 23.29
CA VAL A 207 2.62 -10.41 23.73
C VAL A 207 3.23 -10.65 25.11
N ARG A 208 4.38 -10.03 25.43
CA ARG A 208 4.95 -10.08 26.79
C ARG A 208 4.05 -9.35 27.79
N GLY A 209 3.53 -8.17 27.44
CA GLY A 209 2.58 -7.44 28.27
C GLY A 209 1.28 -8.21 28.54
N GLN A 210 0.76 -8.89 27.52
CA GLN A 210 -0.40 -9.78 27.62
C GLN A 210 -0.11 -10.98 28.53
N ARG A 211 1.04 -11.65 28.36
CA ARG A 211 1.47 -12.74 29.25
C ARG A 211 1.61 -12.26 30.70
N ASP A 212 2.29 -11.14 30.91
CA ASP A 212 2.54 -10.59 32.25
C ASP A 212 1.25 -10.01 32.90
N ALA A 213 0.21 -9.74 32.10
CA ALA A 213 -1.16 -9.51 32.57
C ALA A 213 -1.84 -10.83 32.95
N SER A 214 -1.87 -11.83 32.06
CA SER A 214 -2.44 -13.16 32.34
C SER A 214 -1.81 -13.83 33.56
N ASP A 215 -0.49 -13.69 33.78
CA ASP A 215 0.22 -14.19 34.96
C ASP A 215 -0.19 -13.48 36.26
N ARG A 216 -0.61 -12.20 36.18
CA ARG A 216 -1.17 -11.46 37.32
C ARG A 216 -2.62 -11.89 37.58
N ASP A 217 -3.44 -11.97 36.53
CA ASP A 217 -4.83 -12.38 36.64
C ASP A 217 -4.94 -13.83 37.18
N LEU A 218 -4.07 -14.73 36.73
CA LEU A 218 -3.96 -16.09 37.27
C LEU A 218 -3.56 -16.10 38.75
N LYS A 219 -2.62 -15.24 39.18
CA LYS A 219 -2.24 -15.12 40.60
C LYS A 219 -3.39 -14.59 41.45
N THR A 220 -4.12 -13.60 40.96
CA THR A 220 -5.33 -13.06 41.62
C THR A 220 -6.40 -14.15 41.74
N ALA A 221 -6.76 -14.81 40.63
CA ALA A 221 -7.76 -15.89 40.65
C ALA A 221 -7.36 -17.08 41.56
N LEU A 222 -6.06 -17.41 41.64
CA LEU A 222 -5.54 -18.42 42.57
C LEU A 222 -5.61 -17.96 44.03
N GLN A 223 -5.51 -16.66 44.30
CA GLN A 223 -5.67 -16.09 45.64
C GLN A 223 -7.14 -16.05 46.03
N ASP A 224 -8.02 -15.52 45.17
CA ASP A 224 -9.48 -15.52 45.35
C ASP A 224 -10.00 -16.95 45.59
N ALA A 225 -9.49 -17.94 44.86
CA ALA A 225 -9.85 -19.34 45.04
C ALA A 225 -9.30 -19.96 46.35
N LYS A 226 -8.25 -19.41 46.96
CA LYS A 226 -7.83 -19.79 48.32
C LYS A 226 -8.74 -19.14 49.35
N ASP A 227 -8.99 -17.84 49.22
CA ASP A 227 -9.79 -17.07 50.17
C ASP A 227 -11.25 -17.54 50.19
N PHE A 228 -11.82 -17.86 49.01
CA PHE A 228 -13.12 -18.52 48.90
C PHE A 228 -13.16 -19.91 49.55
N ARG A 229 -12.10 -20.72 49.42
CA ARG A 229 -12.00 -22.01 50.12
C ARG A 229 -11.92 -21.81 51.64
N SER A 230 -11.09 -20.89 52.11
CA SER A 230 -10.96 -20.56 53.53
C SER A 230 -12.28 -20.04 54.13
N ALA A 231 -13.00 -19.16 53.41
CA ALA A 231 -14.33 -18.69 53.79
C ALA A 231 -15.36 -19.83 53.78
N THR A 232 -15.33 -20.71 52.78
CA THR A 232 -16.22 -21.89 52.71
C THR A 232 -15.95 -22.85 53.87
N GLU A 233 -14.69 -23.11 54.22
CA GLU A 233 -14.35 -23.92 55.39
C GLU A 233 -14.77 -23.25 56.71
N GLN A 234 -14.63 -21.92 56.84
CA GLN A 234 -15.10 -21.19 58.01
C GLN A 234 -16.63 -21.28 58.13
N ALA A 235 -17.37 -21.05 57.03
CA ALA A 235 -18.82 -21.21 57.00
C ALA A 235 -19.26 -22.66 57.29
N GLN A 236 -18.51 -23.67 56.82
CA GLN A 236 -18.77 -25.07 57.17
C GLN A 236 -18.45 -25.39 58.64
N ARG A 237 -17.43 -24.77 59.25
CA ARG A 237 -17.16 -24.88 60.68
C ARG A 237 -18.28 -24.24 61.50
N GLN A 238 -18.65 -23.00 61.19
CA GLN A 238 -19.77 -22.28 61.81
C GLN A 238 -21.09 -23.05 61.67
N ALA A 239 -21.47 -23.50 60.47
CA ALA A 239 -22.69 -24.28 60.26
C ALA A 239 -22.68 -25.63 61.01
N ARG A 240 -21.51 -26.25 61.22
CA ARG A 240 -21.39 -27.45 62.08
C ARG A 240 -21.56 -27.11 63.56
N GLU A 241 -20.94 -26.03 64.02
CA GLU A 241 -21.06 -25.52 65.40
C GLU A 241 -22.51 -25.14 65.71
N GLU A 242 -23.16 -24.38 64.83
CA GLU A 242 -24.59 -24.03 64.89
C GLU A 242 -25.48 -25.29 64.88
N LEU A 243 -25.21 -26.27 64.01
CA LEU A 243 -25.95 -27.54 63.99
C LEU A 243 -25.77 -28.31 65.31
N THR A 244 -24.57 -28.32 65.90
CA THR A 244 -24.34 -28.98 67.20
C THR A 244 -25.02 -28.23 68.35
N ALA A 245 -25.01 -26.89 68.33
CA ALA A 245 -25.71 -26.07 69.30
C ALA A 245 -27.24 -26.25 69.20
N ALA A 246 -27.78 -26.22 67.98
CA ALA A 246 -29.21 -26.46 67.72
C ALA A 246 -29.65 -27.88 68.10
N ARG A 247 -28.79 -28.89 67.93
CA ARG A 247 -29.03 -30.25 68.43
C ARG A 247 -29.05 -30.30 69.95
N ALA A 248 -28.05 -29.74 70.63
CA ALA A 248 -28.01 -29.69 72.09
C ALA A 248 -29.20 -28.91 72.68
N GLU A 249 -29.64 -27.85 72.01
CA GLU A 249 -30.83 -27.09 72.42
C GLU A 249 -32.13 -27.85 72.14
N SER A 250 -32.24 -28.54 71.00
CA SER A 250 -33.37 -29.44 70.72
C SER A 250 -33.44 -30.60 71.71
N GLU A 251 -32.29 -31.16 72.12
CA GLU A 251 -32.19 -32.19 73.15
C GLU A 251 -32.67 -31.66 74.50
N ARG A 252 -32.19 -30.49 74.94
CA ARG A 252 -32.67 -29.80 76.16
C ARG A 252 -34.17 -29.54 76.14
N LEU A 253 -34.71 -28.98 75.06
CA LEU A 253 -36.14 -28.72 74.91
C LEU A 253 -36.95 -30.03 74.90
N SER A 254 -36.40 -31.12 74.34
CA SER A 254 -37.04 -32.43 74.39
C SER A 254 -37.04 -33.05 75.80
N GLU A 255 -35.95 -32.86 76.57
CA GLU A 255 -35.90 -33.26 77.98
C GLU A 255 -36.86 -32.44 78.84
N GLU A 256 -36.94 -31.13 78.61
CA GLU A 256 -37.85 -30.22 79.31
C GLU A 256 -39.31 -30.59 79.00
N ALA A 257 -39.66 -30.79 77.74
CA ALA A 257 -40.97 -31.29 77.33
C ALA A 257 -41.29 -32.68 77.93
N LEU A 258 -40.30 -33.57 78.09
CA LEU A 258 -40.48 -34.86 78.78
C LEU A 258 -40.68 -34.69 80.29
N ARG A 259 -40.00 -33.73 80.93
CA ARG A 259 -40.20 -33.39 82.36
C ARG A 259 -41.58 -32.79 82.59
N ASP A 260 -42.02 -31.89 81.71
CA ASP A 260 -43.34 -31.26 81.80
C ASP A 260 -44.47 -32.22 81.45
N ARG A 261 -44.26 -33.15 80.51
CA ARG A 261 -45.20 -34.27 80.28
C ARG A 261 -45.34 -35.14 81.52
N LYS A 262 -44.23 -35.50 82.18
CA LYS A 262 -44.26 -36.25 83.44
C LYS A 262 -44.95 -35.48 84.57
N ARG A 263 -44.75 -34.17 84.66
CA ARG A 263 -45.45 -33.28 85.61
C ARG A 263 -46.96 -33.24 85.34
N ALA A 264 -47.37 -33.16 84.08
CA ALA A 264 -48.77 -33.22 83.68
C ALA A 264 -49.38 -34.59 84.02
N GLU A 265 -48.68 -35.70 83.72
CA GLU A 265 -49.12 -37.05 84.09
C GLU A 265 -49.27 -37.23 85.62
N THR A 266 -48.38 -36.65 86.43
CA THR A 266 -48.55 -36.66 87.90
C THR A 266 -49.72 -35.78 88.34
N ALA A 267 -49.88 -34.58 87.77
CA ALA A 267 -50.98 -33.68 88.10
C ALA A 267 -52.36 -34.22 87.66
N ASP A 268 -52.42 -35.01 86.59
CA ASP A 268 -53.63 -35.71 86.15
C ASP A 268 -53.95 -36.88 87.10
N ARG A 269 -52.96 -37.66 87.56
CA ARG A 269 -53.16 -38.70 88.59
C ARG A 269 -53.66 -38.10 89.91
N GLU A 270 -53.07 -36.99 90.36
CA GLU A 270 -53.53 -36.25 91.54
C GLU A 270 -54.98 -35.75 91.35
N ARG A 271 -55.35 -35.31 90.14
CA ARG A 271 -56.73 -34.92 89.81
C ARG A 271 -57.69 -36.11 89.83
N ASP A 272 -57.29 -37.26 89.31
CA ASP A 272 -58.10 -38.49 89.32
C ASP A 272 -58.25 -39.08 90.73
N GLU A 273 -57.20 -39.02 91.56
CA GLU A 273 -57.24 -39.40 92.97
C GLU A 273 -58.16 -38.45 93.77
N ALA A 274 -58.05 -37.14 93.58
CA ALA A 274 -58.96 -36.16 94.18
C ALA A 274 -60.41 -36.36 93.72
N ALA A 275 -60.65 -36.62 92.43
CA ALA A 275 -61.98 -36.98 91.92
C ALA A 275 -62.48 -38.32 92.47
N GLY A 276 -61.57 -39.26 92.78
CA GLY A 276 -61.86 -40.49 93.51
C GLY A 276 -62.29 -40.23 94.95
N GLN A 277 -61.59 -39.35 95.66
CA GLN A 277 -61.92 -38.93 97.03
C GLN A 277 -63.27 -38.21 97.08
N VAL A 278 -63.52 -37.24 96.19
CA VAL A 278 -64.82 -36.53 96.10
C VAL A 278 -65.96 -37.51 95.85
N ARG A 279 -65.78 -38.53 94.98
CA ARG A 279 -66.79 -39.57 94.75
C ARG A 279 -67.07 -40.43 95.99
N ARG A 280 -66.06 -40.73 96.82
CA ARG A 280 -66.26 -41.43 98.10
C ARG A 280 -67.01 -40.57 99.11
N VAL A 281 -66.60 -39.32 99.30
CA VAL A 281 -67.26 -38.36 100.21
C VAL A 281 -68.72 -38.14 99.80
N LEU A 282 -69.04 -38.03 98.51
CA LEU A 282 -70.42 -37.92 98.04
C LEU A 282 -71.24 -39.20 98.29
N ALA A 283 -70.64 -40.39 98.20
CA ALA A 283 -71.30 -41.64 98.56
C ALA A 283 -71.54 -41.77 100.07
N GLU A 284 -70.58 -41.33 100.90
CA GLU A 284 -70.69 -41.28 102.36
C GLU A 284 -71.77 -40.27 102.80
N VAL A 285 -71.82 -39.07 102.21
CA VAL A 285 -72.88 -38.08 102.44
C VAL A 285 -74.25 -38.63 102.06
N LYS A 286 -74.36 -39.34 100.93
CA LYS A 286 -75.61 -39.97 100.51
C LYS A 286 -76.05 -41.07 101.48
N SER A 287 -75.13 -41.94 101.91
CA SER A 287 -75.39 -42.97 102.93
C SER A 287 -75.80 -42.37 104.27
N ALA A 288 -75.20 -41.25 104.68
CA ALA A 288 -75.57 -40.51 105.88
C ALA A 288 -76.97 -39.87 105.75
N GLN A 289 -77.35 -39.34 104.58
CA GLN A 289 -78.70 -38.83 104.33
C GLN A 289 -79.76 -39.94 104.33
N GLU A 290 -79.46 -41.09 103.73
CA GLU A 290 -80.32 -42.28 103.75
C GLU A 290 -80.50 -42.78 105.20
N SER A 291 -79.43 -42.81 106.00
CA SER A 291 -79.47 -43.15 107.43
C SER A 291 -80.28 -42.13 108.26
N LEU A 292 -80.10 -40.83 108.01
CA LEU A 292 -80.83 -39.77 108.71
C LEU A 292 -82.32 -39.79 108.39
N SER A 293 -82.69 -40.08 107.13
CA SER A 293 -84.10 -40.20 106.75
C SER A 293 -84.77 -41.43 107.38
N ALA A 294 -84.07 -42.58 107.48
CA ALA A 294 -84.54 -43.75 108.21
C ALA A 294 -84.80 -43.44 109.70
N VAL A 295 -83.84 -42.81 110.40
CA VAL A 295 -83.98 -42.40 111.81
C VAL A 295 -85.12 -41.38 112.00
N SER A 296 -85.33 -40.47 111.03
CA SER A 296 -86.45 -39.52 111.08
C SER A 296 -87.81 -40.20 110.94
N ALA A 297 -87.92 -41.23 110.07
CA ALA A 297 -89.13 -42.01 109.90
C ALA A 297 -89.45 -42.87 111.13
N GLU A 298 -88.42 -43.43 111.78
CA GLU A 298 -88.56 -44.18 113.04
C GLU A 298 -89.04 -43.27 114.18
N ARG A 299 -88.43 -42.09 114.36
CA ARG A 299 -88.88 -41.06 115.32
C ARG A 299 -90.33 -40.66 115.09
N ASP A 300 -90.73 -40.43 113.84
CA ASP A 300 -92.08 -39.98 113.50
C ASP A 300 -93.11 -41.12 113.60
N GLY A 301 -92.68 -42.39 113.51
CA GLY A 301 -93.47 -43.55 113.88
C GLY A 301 -93.69 -43.65 115.39
N LEU A 302 -92.62 -43.56 116.18
CA LEU A 302 -92.67 -43.57 117.65
C LEU A 302 -93.55 -42.44 118.20
N ARG A 303 -93.48 -41.24 117.62
CA ARG A 303 -94.34 -40.11 117.98
C ARG A 303 -95.82 -40.41 117.79
N ARG A 304 -96.22 -41.03 116.66
CA ARG A 304 -97.62 -41.43 116.43
C ARG A 304 -98.08 -42.46 117.46
N THR A 305 -97.23 -43.43 117.81
CA THR A 305 -97.58 -44.42 118.84
C THR A 305 -97.75 -43.80 120.23
N ALA A 306 -96.98 -42.75 120.57
CA ALA A 306 -97.18 -42.00 121.81
C ALA A 306 -98.51 -41.23 121.83
N GLU A 307 -98.83 -40.53 120.73
CA GLU A 307 -100.10 -39.79 120.59
C GLU A 307 -101.33 -40.73 120.60
N ASP A 308 -101.22 -41.95 120.07
CA ASP A 308 -102.29 -42.96 120.15
C ASP A 308 -102.43 -43.57 121.55
N LEU A 309 -101.34 -43.73 122.30
CA LEU A 309 -101.35 -44.16 123.70
C LEU A 309 -101.97 -43.10 124.61
N GLU A 310 -101.65 -41.81 124.44
CA GLU A 310 -102.32 -40.71 125.19
C GLU A 310 -103.84 -40.73 124.95
N ARG A 311 -104.28 -40.87 123.68
CA ARG A 311 -105.71 -41.00 123.35
C ARG A 311 -106.35 -42.26 123.93
N ALA A 312 -105.59 -43.34 124.17
CA ALA A 312 -106.09 -44.53 124.84
C ALA A 312 -106.24 -44.30 126.36
N VAL A 313 -105.27 -43.65 126.99
CA VAL A 313 -105.31 -43.26 128.42
C VAL A 313 -106.46 -42.30 128.70
N GLU A 314 -106.70 -41.29 127.86
CA GLU A 314 -107.85 -40.39 128.01
C GLU A 314 -109.20 -41.12 127.92
N ARG A 315 -109.32 -42.12 127.04
CA ARG A 315 -110.54 -42.93 126.92
C ARG A 315 -110.76 -43.79 128.17
N ALA A 316 -109.72 -44.48 128.65
CA ALA A 316 -109.77 -45.25 129.89
C ALA A 316 -110.12 -44.38 131.12
N ALA A 317 -109.56 -43.17 131.22
CA ALA A 317 -109.88 -42.23 132.30
C ALA A 317 -111.34 -41.77 132.28
N ARG A 318 -111.90 -41.51 131.08
CA ARG A 318 -113.33 -41.17 130.93
C ARG A 318 -114.22 -42.35 131.31
N GLU A 319 -113.88 -43.56 130.88
CA GLU A 319 -114.60 -44.79 131.24
C GLU A 319 -114.56 -45.08 132.76
N GLN A 320 -113.41 -44.90 133.40
CA GLN A 320 -113.28 -45.00 134.86
C GLN A 320 -114.20 -43.98 135.57
N SER A 321 -114.20 -42.72 135.14
CA SER A 321 -115.06 -41.68 135.72
C SER A 321 -116.57 -41.94 135.53
N ASP A 322 -116.95 -42.71 134.52
CA ASP A 322 -118.33 -43.10 134.26
C ASP A 322 -118.73 -44.32 135.11
N LEU A 323 -117.82 -45.28 135.29
CA LEU A 323 -117.99 -46.40 136.21
C LEU A 323 -118.07 -45.93 137.66
N GLU A 324 -117.24 -44.99 138.10
CA GLU A 324 -117.31 -44.40 139.45
C GLU A 324 -118.65 -43.69 139.70
N ARG A 325 -119.17 -42.93 138.73
CA ARG A 325 -120.51 -42.31 138.80
C ARG A 325 -121.64 -43.35 138.85
N ARG A 326 -121.55 -44.44 138.09
CA ARG A 326 -122.54 -45.53 138.14
C ARG A 326 -122.50 -46.25 139.50
N LEU A 327 -121.30 -46.43 140.07
CA LEU A 327 -121.11 -47.12 141.35
C LEU A 327 -121.57 -46.26 142.54
N SER A 328 -121.39 -44.93 142.49
CA SER A 328 -121.97 -44.02 143.48
C SER A 328 -123.50 -43.95 143.38
N SER A 329 -124.07 -43.94 142.16
CA SER A 329 -125.53 -44.03 141.96
C SER A 329 -126.09 -45.35 142.53
N ALA A 330 -125.50 -46.49 142.18
CA ALA A 330 -125.96 -47.80 142.65
C ALA A 330 -125.86 -47.96 144.18
N ARG A 331 -124.87 -47.31 144.82
CA ARG A 331 -124.79 -47.23 146.29
C ARG A 331 -125.91 -46.37 146.87
N ALA A 332 -126.17 -45.19 146.32
CA ALA A 332 -127.28 -44.33 146.77
C ALA A 332 -128.64 -45.03 146.60
N ASP A 333 -128.85 -45.77 145.52
CA ASP A 333 -130.07 -46.56 145.28
C ASP A 333 -130.21 -47.72 146.29
N ALA A 334 -129.11 -48.38 146.65
CA ALA A 334 -129.07 -49.42 147.67
C ALA A 334 -129.32 -48.87 149.08
N ASP A 335 -128.72 -47.73 149.44
CA ASP A 335 -128.95 -47.06 150.72
C ASP A 335 -130.40 -46.58 150.82
N ALA A 336 -130.97 -46.02 149.75
CA ALA A 336 -132.38 -45.66 149.69
C ALA A 336 -133.31 -46.89 149.75
N ALA A 337 -132.90 -48.05 149.24
CA ALA A 337 -133.64 -49.30 149.42
C ALA A 337 -133.57 -49.79 150.87
N GLN A 338 -132.40 -49.74 151.52
CA GLN A 338 -132.23 -50.10 152.94
C GLN A 338 -133.00 -49.16 153.87
N GLN A 339 -133.03 -47.85 153.60
CA GLN A 339 -133.85 -46.90 154.35
C GLN A 339 -135.34 -47.20 154.20
N ARG A 340 -135.82 -47.55 153.00
CA ARG A 340 -137.22 -47.98 152.79
C ARG A 340 -137.55 -49.29 153.52
N VAL A 341 -136.62 -50.25 153.57
CA VAL A 341 -136.78 -51.47 154.37
C VAL A 341 -136.80 -51.16 155.87
N ALA A 342 -135.91 -50.29 156.37
CA ALA A 342 -135.90 -49.86 157.77
C ALA A 342 -137.19 -49.11 158.14
N GLN A 343 -137.71 -48.27 157.25
CA GLN A 343 -138.96 -47.53 157.44
C GLN A 343 -140.19 -48.46 157.46
N LEU A 344 -140.24 -49.47 156.59
CA LEU A 344 -141.26 -50.52 156.64
C LEU A 344 -141.13 -51.39 157.90
N THR A 345 -139.91 -51.65 158.38
CA THR A 345 -139.67 -52.45 159.60
C THR A 345 -140.07 -51.68 160.86
N SER A 346 -139.85 -50.35 160.92
CA SER A 346 -140.43 -49.47 161.94
C SER A 346 -141.95 -49.50 161.87
N GLN A 347 -142.55 -49.25 160.71
CA GLN A 347 -144.02 -49.24 160.57
C GLN A 347 -144.68 -50.57 160.98
N VAL A 348 -144.06 -51.71 160.69
CA VAL A 348 -144.54 -53.03 161.17
C VAL A 348 -144.32 -53.21 162.67
N SER A 349 -143.22 -52.71 163.23
CA SER A 349 -142.94 -52.76 164.67
C SER A 349 -143.88 -51.87 165.49
N ASP A 350 -144.21 -50.68 164.97
CA ASP A 350 -145.14 -49.74 165.58
C ASP A 350 -146.58 -50.28 165.54
N LEU A 351 -146.97 -50.95 164.44
CA LEU A 351 -148.26 -51.66 164.36
C LEU A 351 -148.33 -52.86 165.32
N ALA A 352 -147.23 -53.59 165.50
CA ALA A 352 -147.13 -54.70 166.45
C ALA A 352 -147.15 -54.22 167.91
N ALA A 353 -146.49 -53.10 168.22
CA ALA A 353 -146.51 -52.47 169.55
C ALA A 353 -147.91 -51.92 169.90
N ALA A 354 -148.61 -51.32 168.94
CA ALA A 354 -149.99 -50.87 169.10
C ALA A 354 -150.97 -52.03 169.40
N LEU A 355 -150.74 -53.21 168.81
CA LEU A 355 -151.54 -54.41 169.07
C LEU A 355 -151.23 -55.11 170.41
N ALA A 356 -150.04 -54.88 170.99
CA ALA A 356 -149.59 -55.62 172.16
C ALA A 356 -150.03 -55.02 173.51
N ASN A 357 -150.30 -53.71 173.62
CA ASN A 357 -150.11 -53.01 174.91
C ASN A 357 -151.24 -52.15 175.48
N LEU A 358 -152.45 -52.10 174.89
CA LEU A 358 -153.60 -51.37 175.48
C LEU A 358 -154.84 -52.22 175.76
N GLY A 359 -154.60 -53.51 175.99
CA GLY A 359 -155.52 -54.46 176.63
C GLY A 359 -155.12 -54.84 178.06
N LYS A 360 -154.49 -53.97 178.86
CA LYS A 360 -154.27 -54.19 180.32
C LYS A 360 -153.91 -52.92 181.13
N ALA A 361 -154.78 -52.62 182.10
CA ALA A 361 -154.59 -51.80 183.31
C ALA A 361 -154.47 -50.24 183.24
N ARG A 362 -155.36 -49.61 184.02
CA ARG A 362 -155.65 -48.19 184.36
C ARG A 362 -155.01 -47.86 185.75
N PRO A 363 -154.85 -46.60 186.25
CA PRO A 363 -155.35 -45.26 185.83
C PRO A 363 -154.21 -44.31 185.35
N ALA A 364 -154.29 -42.96 185.22
CA ALA A 364 -155.19 -41.93 185.79
C ALA A 364 -155.42 -40.68 184.89
N ALA A 365 -155.49 -39.48 185.50
CA ALA A 365 -155.74 -38.13 184.94
C ALA A 365 -154.77 -37.10 185.62
N PRO A 366 -154.65 -35.81 185.21
CA PRO A 366 -155.56 -35.01 184.36
C PRO A 366 -154.92 -34.03 183.35
N ALA A 367 -155.80 -33.20 182.77
CA ALA A 367 -155.58 -31.85 182.20
C ALA A 367 -155.27 -31.70 180.69
N GLN A 368 -156.19 -30.94 180.06
CA GLN A 368 -156.14 -30.20 178.79
C GLN A 368 -155.09 -29.05 178.87
N PRO A 369 -154.87 -28.17 177.84
CA PRO A 369 -155.63 -28.00 176.59
C PRO A 369 -154.86 -27.74 175.26
N ALA A 370 -155.54 -28.09 174.16
CA ALA A 370 -155.86 -27.31 172.95
C ALA A 370 -154.81 -26.54 172.12
N ALA A 371 -155.28 -26.22 170.89
CA ALA A 371 -154.91 -25.07 170.05
C ALA A 371 -153.51 -25.12 169.38
N SER A 372 -153.30 -24.59 168.18
CA SER A 372 -154.20 -24.08 167.13
C SER A 372 -153.33 -23.71 165.92
N GLU A 373 -153.92 -23.67 164.72
CA GLU A 373 -153.64 -22.66 163.65
C GLU A 373 -152.18 -22.50 163.10
N ASN A 374 -151.94 -22.03 161.89
CA ASN A 374 -152.82 -21.39 160.92
C ASN A 374 -152.32 -21.58 159.47
N SER A 375 -153.28 -21.53 158.53
CA SER A 375 -153.15 -21.12 157.11
C SER A 375 -152.17 -21.87 156.20
#